data_AF-A0A7Y1XNM3-F1
#
_entry.id   AF-A0A7Y1XNM3-F1
#
_cell.length_a   1.000
_cell.length_b   1.000
_cell.length_c   1.000
_cell.angle_alpha   90.00
_cell.angle_beta   90.00
_cell.angle_gamma   90.00
#
_symmetry.space_group_name_H-M   'P 1'
#
loop_
_entity.id
_entity.type
_entity.pdbx_description
1 polymer ?
#
loop_
_entity_poly.entity_id
_entity_poly.type
_entity_poly.pdbx_seq_one_letter_code
_entity_poly.pdbx_strand_id
1 'polypeptide(L)'
;MENKIDRTWDSKIKTTEELHEDAKSWLSEIYFIKDEIRFLDHLLGSNYLQLLSSEKSKNEVKKYIFKMNYEKELLDEIIETISTHENELGSLIKSQSVKSNPHFLERHKQLDMLTQQFFKKYKTLKKNIFLAVEEVKRSQKKKKLGKAAN
;
A
#
# COMPACT_ATOMS: atom_id res chain seq x y z
N MET A 1 19.82 19.62 38.44
CA MET A 1 20.24 19.96 37.07
C MET A 1 19.17 19.42 36.14
N GLU A 2 18.29 20.29 35.67
CA GLU A 2 17.18 19.92 34.77
C GLU A 2 17.75 19.52 33.41
N ASN A 3 17.41 18.31 32.99
CA ASN A 3 17.75 17.81 31.67
C ASN A 3 16.84 18.52 30.66
N LYS A 4 17.37 19.55 29.99
CA LYS A 4 16.74 20.17 28.84
C LYS A 4 16.71 19.13 27.72
N ILE A 5 15.58 18.44 27.60
CA ILE A 5 15.25 17.68 26.40
C ILE A 5 15.18 18.69 25.26
N ASP A 6 16.18 18.66 24.40
CA ASP A 6 16.26 19.45 23.18
C ASP A 6 15.14 18.98 22.23
N ARG A 7 13.95 19.59 22.35
CA ARG A 7 12.78 19.32 21.52
C ARG A 7 12.86 20.05 20.18
N THR A 8 13.91 19.81 19.38
CA THR A 8 14.11 20.55 18.12
C THR A 8 14.17 19.69 16.86
N TRP A 9 13.76 18.41 16.92
CA TRP A 9 13.87 17.50 15.76
C TRP A 9 12.58 17.24 14.94
N ASP A 10 11.43 17.88 15.22
CA ASP A 10 10.20 17.56 14.47
C ASP A 10 9.15 18.69 14.35
N SER A 11 9.56 19.94 14.12
CA SER A 11 8.60 21.06 13.98
C SER A 11 8.78 21.92 12.73
N LYS A 12 9.38 21.39 11.67
CA LYS A 12 9.33 22.09 10.38
C LYS A 12 7.89 22.02 9.86
N ILE A 13 7.14 23.12 9.99
CA ILE A 13 5.86 23.27 9.31
C ILE A 13 6.13 23.15 7.80
N LYS A 14 5.53 22.13 7.18
CA LYS A 14 5.64 21.92 5.73
C LYS A 14 5.12 23.14 4.97
N THR A 15 5.82 23.48 3.90
CA THR A 15 5.39 24.47 2.90
C THR A 15 4.19 23.94 2.13
N THR A 16 3.47 24.84 1.45
CA THR A 16 2.33 24.48 0.60
C THR A 16 2.75 23.53 -0.52
N GLU A 17 3.95 23.71 -1.05
CA GLU A 17 4.53 22.88 -2.09
C GLU A 17 4.88 21.49 -1.54
N GLU A 18 5.47 21.40 -0.34
CA GLU A 18 5.74 20.11 0.31
C GLU A 18 4.44 19.34 0.58
N LEU A 19 3.38 20.00 1.08
CA LEU A 19 2.08 19.39 1.34
C LEU A 19 1.41 18.86 0.05
N HIS A 20 1.52 19.61 -1.05
CA HIS A 20 1.02 19.19 -2.36
C HIS A 20 1.78 17.98 -2.90
N GLU A 21 3.12 18.02 -2.85
CA GLU A 21 3.95 16.91 -3.33
C GLU A 21 3.76 15.63 -2.50
N ASP A 22 3.49 15.74 -1.20
CA ASP A 22 3.10 14.59 -0.39
C ASP A 22 1.83 13.92 -0.94
N ALA A 23 0.75 14.70 -1.12
CA ALA A 23 -0.54 14.18 -1.60
C ALA A 23 -0.41 13.54 -2.99
N LYS A 24 0.33 14.19 -3.89
CA LYS A 24 0.64 13.67 -5.22
C LYS A 24 1.46 12.37 -5.17
N SER A 25 2.46 12.30 -4.29
CA SER A 25 3.25 11.09 -4.08
C SER A 25 2.39 9.94 -3.55
N TRP A 26 1.51 10.21 -2.58
CA TRP A 26 0.61 9.19 -2.04
C TRP A 26 -0.34 8.66 -3.10
N LEU A 27 -0.98 9.55 -3.88
CA LEU A 27 -1.88 9.15 -4.96
C LEU A 27 -1.16 8.33 -6.02
N SER A 28 0.03 8.75 -6.44
CA SER A 28 0.83 8.01 -7.43
C SER A 28 1.15 6.59 -6.96
N GLU A 29 1.60 6.44 -5.71
CA GLU A 29 1.90 5.11 -5.15
C GLU A 29 0.64 4.26 -5.02
N ILE A 30 -0.48 4.85 -4.58
CA ILE A 30 -1.77 4.15 -4.47
C ILE A 30 -2.25 3.64 -5.84
N TYR A 31 -2.18 4.46 -6.89
CA TYR A 31 -2.56 4.03 -8.23
C TYR A 31 -1.67 2.90 -8.74
N PHE A 32 -0.36 2.98 -8.49
CA PHE A 32 0.58 1.91 -8.82
C PHE A 32 0.23 0.60 -8.08
N ILE A 33 -0.06 0.68 -6.79
CA ILE A 33 -0.49 -0.47 -5.98
C ILE A 33 -1.80 -1.07 -6.52
N LYS A 34 -2.76 -0.24 -6.93
CA LYS A 34 -4.04 -0.70 -7.49
C LYS A 34 -3.83 -1.51 -8.78
N ASP A 35 -2.97 -1.05 -9.66
CA ASP A 35 -2.59 -1.80 -10.87
C ASP A 35 -1.83 -3.08 -10.53
N GLU A 36 -0.96 -3.04 -9.53
CA GLU A 36 -0.22 -4.21 -9.08
C GLU A 36 -1.13 -5.26 -8.44
N ILE A 37 -2.13 -4.87 -7.65
CA ILE A 37 -3.16 -5.77 -7.12
C ILE A 37 -3.91 -6.44 -8.28
N ARG A 38 -4.30 -5.69 -9.32
CA ARG A 38 -4.96 -6.26 -10.50
C ARG A 38 -4.07 -7.30 -11.19
N PHE A 39 -2.77 -7.01 -11.32
CA PHE A 39 -1.81 -7.95 -11.88
C PHE A 39 -1.67 -9.22 -11.02
N LEU A 40 -1.56 -9.08 -9.70
CA LEU A 40 -1.41 -10.21 -8.78
C LEU A 40 -2.67 -11.08 -8.71
N ASP A 41 -3.86 -10.48 -8.79
CA ASP A 41 -5.12 -11.22 -8.86
C ASP A 41 -5.20 -12.08 -10.13
N HIS A 42 -4.85 -11.51 -11.28
CA HIS A 42 -4.74 -12.27 -12.53
C HIS A 42 -3.69 -13.39 -12.43
N LEU A 43 -2.54 -13.12 -11.80
CA LEU A 43 -1.48 -14.10 -11.60
C LEU A 43 -1.93 -15.28 -10.72
N LEU A 44 -2.72 -15.01 -9.68
CA LEU A 44 -3.23 -16.00 -8.73
C LEU A 44 -4.57 -16.63 -9.13
N GLY A 45 -5.06 -16.36 -10.34
CA GLY A 45 -6.34 -16.86 -10.85
C GLY A 45 -6.47 -18.39 -10.89
N SER A 46 -7.61 -18.87 -11.40
CA SER A 46 -8.02 -20.30 -11.36
C SER A 46 -6.93 -21.30 -11.79
N ASN A 47 -6.15 -20.96 -12.82
CA ASN A 47 -5.04 -21.79 -13.30
C ASN A 47 -3.95 -21.97 -12.23
N TYR A 48 -3.65 -20.93 -11.46
CA TYR A 48 -2.63 -20.98 -10.42
C TYR A 48 -3.05 -21.89 -9.25
N LEU A 49 -4.33 -21.87 -8.86
CA LEU A 49 -4.87 -22.76 -7.83
C LEU A 49 -4.77 -24.25 -8.19
N GLN A 50 -4.88 -24.59 -9.48
CA GLN A 50 -4.73 -25.97 -9.96
C GLN A 50 -3.28 -26.49 -9.85
N LEU A 51 -2.30 -25.58 -9.88
CA LEU A 51 -0.88 -25.95 -9.79
C LEU A 51 -0.44 -26.24 -8.35
N LEU A 52 -1.19 -25.76 -7.36
CA LEU A 52 -0.94 -25.99 -5.95
C LEU A 52 -1.27 -27.44 -5.58
N SER A 53 -0.28 -28.13 -5.04
CA SER A 53 -0.40 -29.56 -4.75
C SER A 53 -1.06 -29.85 -3.39
N SER A 54 -1.07 -28.89 -2.47
CA SER A 54 -1.65 -29.05 -1.13
C SER A 54 -2.89 -28.18 -0.95
N GLU A 55 -3.91 -28.72 -0.26
CA GLU A 55 -5.13 -27.98 0.07
C GLU A 55 -4.83 -26.78 0.99
N LYS A 56 -3.83 -26.93 1.87
CA LYS A 56 -3.32 -25.84 2.70
C LYS A 56 -2.85 -24.66 1.86
N SER A 57 -2.03 -24.90 0.84
CA SER A 57 -1.50 -23.82 -0.02
C SER A 57 -2.62 -23.18 -0.85
N LYS A 58 -3.61 -23.96 -1.32
CA LYS A 58 -4.80 -23.41 -1.99
C LYS A 58 -5.60 -22.48 -1.09
N ASN A 59 -5.80 -22.87 0.16
CA ASN A 59 -6.52 -22.05 1.14
C ASN A 59 -5.75 -20.76 1.49
N GLU A 60 -4.42 -20.80 1.59
CA GLU A 60 -3.61 -19.59 1.78
C GLU A 60 -3.72 -18.62 0.59
N VAL A 61 -3.70 -19.13 -0.64
CA VAL A 61 -3.85 -18.30 -1.84
C VAL A 61 -5.24 -17.66 -1.91
N LYS A 62 -6.29 -18.41 -1.58
CA LYS A 62 -7.66 -17.85 -1.46
C LYS A 62 -7.72 -16.72 -0.43
N LYS A 63 -7.01 -16.84 0.71
CA LYS A 63 -6.91 -15.76 1.70
C LYS A 63 -6.20 -14.54 1.13
N TYR A 64 -5.16 -14.72 0.31
CA TYR A 64 -4.48 -13.59 -0.33
C TYR A 64 -5.38 -12.90 -1.36
N ILE A 65 -6.14 -13.64 -2.17
CA ILE A 65 -7.13 -13.08 -3.09
C ILE A 65 -8.18 -12.26 -2.33
N PHE A 66 -8.73 -12.82 -1.25
CA PHE A 66 -9.68 -12.11 -0.41
C PHE A 66 -9.10 -10.81 0.17
N LYS A 67 -7.88 -10.87 0.72
CA LYS A 67 -7.18 -9.68 1.22
C LYS A 67 -6.95 -8.65 0.12
N MET A 68 -6.49 -9.06 -1.06
CA MET A 68 -6.28 -8.14 -2.18
C MET A 68 -7.56 -7.42 -2.60
N ASN A 69 -8.70 -8.10 -2.63
CA ASN A 69 -9.99 -7.48 -2.92
C ASN A 69 -10.38 -6.45 -1.85
N TYR A 70 -10.20 -6.79 -0.57
CA TYR A 70 -10.43 -5.85 0.53
C TYR A 70 -9.53 -4.62 0.45
N GLU A 71 -8.22 -4.80 0.21
CA GLU A 71 -7.28 -3.68 0.08
C GLU A 71 -7.64 -2.80 -1.14
N LYS A 72 -8.17 -3.38 -2.22
CA LYS A 72 -8.61 -2.64 -3.41
C LYS A 72 -9.79 -1.70 -3.11
N GLU A 73 -10.77 -2.15 -2.33
CA GLU A 73 -11.89 -1.31 -1.88
C GLU A 73 -11.41 -0.18 -0.98
N LEU A 74 -10.54 -0.51 -0.02
CA LEU A 74 -9.94 0.48 0.89
C LEU A 74 -9.14 1.56 0.13
N LEU A 75 -8.45 1.19 -0.95
CA LEU A 75 -7.71 2.14 -1.76
C LEU A 75 -8.62 3.19 -2.41
N ASP A 76 -9.82 2.81 -2.83
CA ASP A 76 -10.76 3.76 -3.45
C ASP A 76 -11.22 4.82 -2.43
N GLU A 77 -11.47 4.41 -1.18
CA GLU A 77 -11.79 5.34 -0.07
C GLU A 77 -10.60 6.27 0.26
N ILE A 78 -9.38 5.75 0.27
CA ILE A 78 -8.17 6.54 0.54
C ILE A 78 -7.93 7.55 -0.59
N ILE A 79 -8.13 7.17 -1.86
CA ILE A 79 -8.01 8.08 -3.02
C ILE A 79 -8.99 9.24 -2.89
N GLU A 80 -10.25 8.95 -2.57
CA GLU A 80 -11.29 9.99 -2.40
C GLU A 80 -10.92 10.95 -1.26
N THR A 81 -10.45 10.40 -0.14
CA THR A 81 -10.03 11.18 1.03
C THR A 81 -8.86 12.11 0.70
N ILE A 82 -7.81 11.59 0.05
CA ILE A 82 -6.64 12.40 -0.34
C ILE A 82 -7.02 13.45 -1.38
N SER A 83 -7.85 13.09 -2.37
CA SER A 83 -8.31 14.03 -3.40
C SER A 83 -9.13 15.18 -2.80
N THR A 84 -9.97 14.88 -1.81
CA THR A 84 -10.74 15.90 -1.08
C THR A 84 -9.82 16.80 -0.26
N HIS A 85 -8.83 16.21 0.42
CA HIS A 85 -7.81 16.96 1.17
C HIS A 85 -6.99 17.89 0.27
N GLU A 86 -6.63 17.44 -0.94
CA GLU A 86 -5.90 18.22 -1.93
C GLU A 86 -6.73 19.39 -2.48
N ASN A 87 -8.03 19.17 -2.74
CA ASN A 87 -8.93 20.25 -3.13
C ASN A 87 -9.09 21.32 -2.03
N GLU A 88 -9.09 20.88 -0.76
CA GLU A 88 -9.08 21.79 0.39
C GLU A 88 -7.78 22.58 0.46
N LEU A 89 -6.62 21.94 0.24
CA LEU A 89 -5.33 22.61 0.17
C LEU A 89 -5.36 23.75 -0.86
N GLY A 90 -5.84 23.46 -2.07
CA GLY A 90 -5.99 24.46 -3.13
C GLY A 90 -6.89 25.64 -2.75
N SER A 91 -7.93 25.40 -1.95
CA SER A 91 -8.82 26.45 -1.43
C SER A 91 -8.13 27.30 -0.37
N LEU A 92 -7.38 26.68 0.55
CA LEU A 92 -6.63 27.35 1.61
C LEU A 92 -5.43 28.14 1.09
N ILE A 93 -4.80 27.71 0.00
CA ILE A 93 -3.74 28.45 -0.69
C ILE A 93 -4.32 29.78 -1.20
N LYS A 94 -5.50 29.77 -1.83
CA LYS A 94 -6.16 30.99 -2.33
C LYS A 94 -6.48 31.97 -1.20
N SER A 95 -6.84 31.48 -0.02
CA SER A 95 -7.13 32.31 1.16
C SER A 95 -5.89 32.61 2.03
N GLN A 96 -4.68 32.18 1.62
CA GLN A 96 -3.44 32.30 2.39
C GLN A 96 -3.52 31.77 3.83
N SER A 97 -4.40 30.79 4.08
CA SER A 97 -4.78 30.33 5.42
C SER A 97 -4.21 28.97 5.81
N VAL A 98 -3.36 28.35 4.98
CA VAL A 98 -2.83 26.99 5.21
C VAL A 98 -2.09 26.88 6.54
N LYS A 99 -1.12 27.77 6.78
CA LYS A 99 -0.30 27.75 8.01
C LYS A 99 -1.08 28.09 9.27
N SER A 100 -2.19 28.82 9.13
CA SER A 100 -3.07 29.21 10.23
C SER A 100 -4.23 28.23 10.46
N ASN A 101 -4.31 27.14 9.68
CA ASN A 101 -5.35 26.12 9.84
C ASN A 101 -4.78 24.85 10.50
N PRO A 102 -4.77 24.76 11.85
CA PRO A 102 -4.19 23.62 12.56
C PRO A 102 -4.95 22.32 12.29
N HIS A 103 -6.27 22.37 12.06
CA HIS A 103 -7.07 21.19 11.75
C HIS A 103 -6.70 20.58 10.40
N PHE A 104 -6.39 21.41 9.42
CA PHE A 104 -5.89 20.95 8.12
C PHE A 104 -4.53 20.26 8.25
N LEU A 105 -3.57 20.89 8.95
CA LEU A 105 -2.23 20.33 9.13
C LEU A 105 -2.25 19.01 9.90
N GLU A 106 -3.09 18.90 10.94
CA GLU A 106 -3.27 17.66 11.69
C GLU A 106 -3.85 16.55 10.82
N ARG A 107 -4.89 16.84 10.02
CA ARG A 107 -5.44 15.86 9.06
C ARG A 107 -4.41 15.42 8.03
N HIS A 108 -3.58 16.35 7.53
CA HIS A 108 -2.52 16.00 6.59
C HIS A 108 -1.51 15.03 7.22
N LYS A 109 -1.11 15.27 8.48
CA LYS A 109 -0.24 14.34 9.23
C LYS A 109 -0.89 12.96 9.43
N GLN A 110 -2.20 12.94 9.71
CA GLN A 110 -2.94 11.68 9.84
C GLN A 110 -3.00 10.90 8.53
N LEU A 111 -3.17 11.59 7.39
CA LEU A 111 -3.11 10.97 6.07
C LEU A 111 -1.74 10.41 5.75
N ASP A 112 -0.66 11.12 6.11
CA ASP A 112 0.70 10.58 5.98
C ASP A 112 0.85 9.28 6.78
N MET A 113 0.48 9.30 8.06
CA MET A 113 0.55 8.09 8.90
C MET A 113 -0.29 6.93 8.34
N LEU A 114 -1.50 7.22 7.86
CA LEU A 114 -2.41 6.22 7.28
C LEU A 114 -1.83 5.61 6.01
N THR A 115 -1.34 6.43 5.08
CA THR A 115 -0.76 5.97 3.81
C THR A 115 0.50 5.16 4.03
N GLN A 116 1.41 5.60 4.90
CA GLN A 116 2.61 4.83 5.24
C GLN A 116 2.28 3.47 5.88
N GLN A 117 1.29 3.43 6.77
CA GLN A 117 0.83 2.16 7.36
C GLN A 117 0.24 1.22 6.31
N PHE A 118 -0.58 1.75 5.41
CA PHE A 118 -1.14 0.99 4.29
C PHE A 118 -0.02 0.43 3.39
N PHE A 119 0.93 1.25 2.95
CA PHE A 119 2.05 0.80 2.10
C PHE A 119 2.86 -0.31 2.74
N LYS A 120 3.11 -0.23 4.05
CA LYS A 120 3.81 -1.29 4.80
C LYS A 120 3.01 -2.60 4.86
N LYS A 121 1.70 -2.52 5.09
CA LYS A 121 0.80 -3.69 5.09
C LYS A 121 0.77 -4.33 3.70
N TYR A 122 0.59 -3.53 2.65
CA TYR A 122 0.60 -3.99 1.28
C TYR A 122 1.91 -4.68 0.89
N LYS A 123 3.06 -4.08 1.21
CA LYS A 123 4.39 -4.68 0.96
C LYS A 123 4.56 -6.06 1.61
N THR A 124 3.97 -6.24 2.79
CA THR A 124 3.96 -7.53 3.49
C THR A 124 3.06 -8.55 2.77
N LEU A 125 1.87 -8.15 2.34
CA LEU A 125 0.96 -8.98 1.55
C LEU A 125 1.63 -9.42 0.23
N LYS A 126 2.20 -8.46 -0.50
CA LYS A 126 2.96 -8.68 -1.74
C LYS A 126 4.06 -9.72 -1.55
N LYS A 127 4.89 -9.57 -0.51
CA LYS A 127 5.96 -10.53 -0.19
C LYS A 127 5.42 -11.95 -0.01
N ASN A 128 4.32 -12.11 0.73
CA ASN A 128 3.73 -13.41 0.99
C ASN A 128 3.18 -14.06 -0.29
N ILE A 129 2.59 -13.26 -1.18
CA ILE A 129 2.15 -13.72 -2.50
C ILE A 129 3.34 -14.21 -3.33
N PHE A 130 4.45 -13.46 -3.38
CA PHE A 130 5.65 -13.90 -4.11
C PHE A 130 6.21 -15.22 -3.58
N LEU A 131 6.25 -15.41 -2.26
CA LEU A 131 6.70 -16.67 -1.67
C LEU A 131 5.82 -17.85 -2.08
N ALA A 132 4.49 -17.65 -2.14
CA ALA A 132 3.58 -18.67 -2.65
C ALA A 132 3.87 -19.01 -4.12
N VAL A 133 4.08 -17.98 -4.97
CA VAL A 133 4.43 -18.12 -6.41
C VAL A 133 5.73 -18.89 -6.61
N GLU A 134 6.74 -18.61 -5.79
CA GLU A 134 7.99 -19.35 -5.83
C GLU A 134 7.83 -20.82 -5.44
N GLU A 135 7.01 -21.12 -4.43
CA GLU A 135 6.75 -22.49 -3.99
C GLU A 135 6.14 -23.34 -5.11
N VAL A 136 5.18 -22.78 -5.85
CA VAL A 136 4.57 -23.43 -7.03
C VAL A 136 5.63 -23.69 -8.09
N LYS A 137 6.42 -22.66 -8.46
CA LYS A 137 7.48 -22.80 -9.47
C LYS A 137 8.50 -23.88 -9.09
N ARG A 138 8.94 -23.93 -7.82
CA ARG A 138 9.88 -24.94 -7.31
C ARG A 138 9.28 -26.35 -7.40
N SER A 139 8.01 -26.50 -7.02
CA SER A 139 7.29 -27.78 -7.06
C SER A 139 7.14 -28.31 -8.50
N GLN A 140 6.83 -27.43 -9.45
CA GLN A 140 6.77 -27.79 -10.87
C GLN A 140 8.12 -28.22 -11.44
N LYS A 141 9.22 -27.54 -11.08
CA LYS A 141 10.58 -27.90 -11.51
C LYS A 141 10.96 -29.31 -11.03
N LYS A 142 10.69 -29.63 -9.77
CA LYS A 142 10.93 -30.98 -9.21
C LYS A 142 10.14 -32.07 -9.97
N LYS A 143 8.85 -31.82 -10.27
CA LYS A 143 8.02 -32.76 -11.05
C LYS A 143 8.56 -33.00 -12.47
N LYS A 144 9.12 -31.98 -13.14
CA LYS A 144 9.72 -32.14 -14.47
C LYS A 144 11.02 -32.96 -14.43
N LEU A 145 11.88 -32.72 -13.44
CA LEU A 145 13.15 -33.45 -13.30
C LEU A 145 12.93 -34.92 -12.91
N GLY A 146 11.99 -35.22 -12.02
CA GLY A 146 11.67 -36.60 -11.64
C GLY A 146 11.05 -37.43 -12.78
N LYS A 147 10.41 -36.78 -13.76
CA LYS A 147 9.87 -37.44 -14.97
C LYS A 147 10.91 -37.66 -16.08
N ALA A 148 12.06 -37.00 -16.00
CA ALA A 148 13.14 -37.13 -16.99
C ALA A 148 14.21 -38.16 -16.56
N ALA A 149 14.11 -38.69 -15.34
CA ALA A 149 15.05 -39.67 -14.76
C ALA A 149 14.48 -41.10 -14.70
N ASN A 150 13.25 -41.31 -15.20
CA ASN A 150 12.59 -42.59 -15.42
C ASN A 150 12.27 -42.74 -16.90
#